data_AF-A0A8A8DCP6-F1
#
_entry.id   AF-A0A8A8DCP6-F1
#
_cell.length_a   1.000
_cell.length_b   1.000
_cell.length_c   1.000
_cell.angle_alpha   90.00
_cell.angle_beta   90.00
_cell.angle_gamma   90.00
#
_symmetry.space_group_name_H-M   'P 1'
#
loop_
_entity.id
_entity.type
_entity.pdbx_description
1 polymer ?
#
loop_
_entity_poly.entity_id
_entity_poly.type
_entity_poly.pdbx_seq_one_letter_code
_entity_poly.pdbx_strand_id
1 'polypeptide(L)'
;MKIGVDQAARVRGACVTLMAALAGGCAGTGQQAPQADVGNGSSYTCHPTPVDGQATAGRGVNGCYFVLYDPATKQALPNTRHAFALYTSAAQDSRELEVEGATDAQGRTIYMRSAAPIDASRMMLVRMIGDGPTGRIPVLVRPTDGKRIPFAPYKVTGCNGPYEGVTDETGRGVMYRCKTQSRIDVSFHQSRP
;
A
#
# COMPACT_ATOMS: atom_id res chain seq x y z
N MET A 1 21.99 29.88 41.27
CA MET A 1 23.09 29.17 41.94
C MET A 1 23.76 28.29 40.90
N LYS A 2 25.03 28.55 40.55
CA LYS A 2 25.83 27.81 39.57
C LYS A 2 26.75 26.86 40.32
N ILE A 3 26.66 25.56 40.05
CA ILE A 3 27.63 24.51 40.43
C ILE A 3 27.36 23.38 39.42
N GLY A 4 28.28 22.77 38.68
CA GLY A 4 29.74 22.78 38.59
C GLY A 4 30.05 21.56 37.70
N VAL A 5 30.80 21.74 36.62
CA VAL A 5 31.21 20.65 35.72
C VAL A 5 32.54 20.10 36.23
N ASP A 6 32.62 18.80 36.48
CA ASP A 6 33.89 18.09 36.64
C ASP A 6 34.02 17.00 35.57
N GLN A 7 35.04 17.17 34.72
CA GLN A 7 35.63 16.11 33.91
C GLN A 7 36.70 15.40 34.76
N ALA A 8 36.77 14.07 34.67
CA ALA A 8 37.92 13.35 34.12
C ALA A 8 38.02 11.92 34.68
N ALA A 9 38.11 10.94 33.79
CA ALA A 9 39.11 9.88 33.91
C ALA A 9 39.32 9.24 32.52
N ARG A 10 40.50 9.51 31.95
CA ARG A 10 41.06 8.76 30.83
C ARG A 10 41.58 7.43 31.37
N VAL A 11 41.26 6.31 30.72
CA VAL A 11 42.12 5.13 30.73
C VAL A 11 42.41 4.75 29.28
N ARG A 12 43.70 4.81 28.96
CA ARG A 12 44.30 4.28 27.73
C ARG A 12 44.64 2.82 27.94
N GLY A 13 44.49 2.03 26.88
CA GLY A 13 45.52 1.04 26.50
C GLY A 13 45.09 -0.42 26.55
N ALA A 14 44.83 -0.98 25.37
CA ALA A 14 45.50 -2.19 24.88
C ALA A 14 45.23 -2.34 23.37
N CYS A 15 46.28 -2.15 22.56
CA CYS A 15 46.36 -2.68 21.20
C CYS A 15 46.84 -4.13 21.30
N VAL A 16 46.11 -5.08 20.72
CA VAL A 16 46.70 -6.31 20.15
C VAL A 16 46.01 -6.64 18.83
N THR A 17 46.86 -7.08 17.92
CA THR A 17 46.85 -7.28 16.47
C THR A 17 45.69 -8.02 15.78
N LEU A 18 45.52 -7.59 14.52
CA LEU A 18 44.91 -8.25 13.35
C LEU A 18 44.96 -9.80 13.36
N MET A 19 43.84 -10.39 12.94
CA MET A 19 43.84 -11.51 11.98
C MET A 19 42.79 -11.23 10.91
N ALA A 20 43.25 -11.06 9.68
CA ALA A 20 42.43 -11.14 8.49
C ALA A 20 42.17 -12.61 8.18
N ALA A 21 40.90 -13.01 8.10
CA ALA A 21 40.49 -14.24 7.44
C ALA A 21 39.51 -13.86 6.32
N LEU A 22 40.06 -13.74 5.11
CA LEU A 22 39.29 -13.77 3.87
C LEU A 22 38.84 -15.21 3.65
N ALA A 23 37.55 -15.47 3.82
CA ALA A 23 36.87 -16.59 3.19
C ALA A 23 35.58 -16.05 2.58
N GLY A 24 35.52 -16.08 1.25
CA GLY A 24 34.40 -15.60 0.46
C GLY A 24 33.13 -16.41 0.75
N GLY A 25 32.03 -15.68 0.83
CA GLY A 25 30.66 -16.18 0.80
C GLY A 25 29.76 -15.01 0.44
N CYS A 26 29.29 -15.00 -0.81
CA CYS A 26 28.41 -13.98 -1.35
C CYS A 26 27.04 -13.95 -0.67
N ALA A 27 26.38 -12.80 -0.83
CA ALA A 27 24.93 -12.60 -0.83
C ALA A 27 24.24 -12.43 0.53
N GLY A 28 24.18 -11.17 0.94
CA GLY A 28 22.90 -10.52 1.18
C GLY A 28 22.14 -10.97 2.43
N THR A 29 22.54 -10.46 3.59
CA THR A 29 21.55 -10.13 4.62
C THR A 29 20.74 -8.95 4.11
N GLY A 30 19.80 -9.23 3.20
CA GLY A 30 18.69 -8.34 2.96
C GLY A 30 17.94 -8.24 4.29
N GLN A 31 18.16 -7.14 5.01
CA GLN A 31 17.26 -6.73 6.07
C GLN A 31 15.85 -6.78 5.48
N GLN A 32 15.08 -7.76 5.92
CA GLN A 32 13.65 -7.80 5.69
C GLN A 32 13.10 -6.47 6.19
N ALA A 33 12.75 -5.61 5.24
CA ALA A 33 11.98 -4.43 5.51
C ALA A 33 10.70 -4.87 6.25
N PRO A 34 10.25 -4.12 7.26
CA PRO A 34 9.03 -4.46 7.97
C PRO A 34 7.92 -4.65 6.93
N GLN A 35 7.37 -5.87 6.90
CA GLN A 35 6.27 -6.23 6.03
C GLN A 35 5.15 -5.21 6.20
N ALA A 36 4.48 -4.84 5.11
CA ALA A 36 3.09 -4.45 5.21
C ALA A 36 2.33 -5.70 5.73
N ASP A 37 2.37 -5.93 7.04
CA ASP A 37 1.61 -7.00 7.71
C ASP A 37 0.17 -6.49 7.80
N VAL A 38 -0.51 -6.58 6.66
CA VAL A 38 -1.93 -6.29 6.55
C VAL A 38 -2.61 -7.57 6.99
N GLY A 39 -3.06 -7.58 8.26
CA GLY A 39 -3.55 -8.76 8.95
C GLY A 39 -4.66 -9.51 8.21
N ASN A 40 -4.98 -10.69 8.74
CA ASN A 40 -6.00 -11.62 8.21
C ASN A 40 -7.33 -10.89 7.95
N GLY A 41 -7.57 -10.44 6.72
CA GLY A 41 -8.73 -9.60 6.37
C GLY A 41 -8.49 -8.43 5.40
N SER A 42 -7.24 -8.10 5.05
CA SER A 42 -6.92 -7.04 4.06
C SER A 42 -7.53 -7.30 2.68
N SER A 43 -7.75 -6.21 1.92
CA SER A 43 -8.12 -6.27 0.50
C SER A 43 -6.95 -6.63 -0.43
N TYR A 44 -5.73 -6.79 0.09
CA TYR A 44 -4.58 -7.26 -0.68
C TYR A 44 -3.54 -8.00 0.17
N THR A 45 -2.62 -8.70 -0.49
CA THR A 45 -1.44 -9.27 0.18
C THR A 45 -0.19 -8.97 -0.63
N CYS A 46 0.86 -8.52 0.06
CA CYS A 46 2.14 -8.20 -0.56
C CYS A 46 3.02 -9.44 -0.69
N HIS A 47 3.52 -9.69 -1.89
CA HIS A 47 4.48 -10.75 -2.19
C HIS A 47 5.81 -10.14 -2.67
N PRO A 48 6.90 -10.29 -1.89
CA PRO A 48 8.16 -9.58 -2.13
C PRO A 48 9.04 -10.21 -3.21
N THR A 49 8.68 -11.38 -3.74
CA THR A 49 9.47 -12.07 -4.76
C THR A 49 8.66 -12.09 -6.05
N PRO A 50 9.14 -11.51 -7.17
CA PRO A 50 8.42 -11.51 -8.42
C PRO A 50 8.25 -12.94 -8.94
N VAL A 51 7.20 -13.15 -9.74
CA VAL A 51 6.99 -14.38 -10.49
C VAL A 51 7.70 -14.29 -11.84
N ASP A 52 8.20 -15.40 -12.35
CA ASP A 52 8.84 -15.46 -13.68
C ASP A 52 7.94 -14.84 -14.77
N GLY A 53 8.52 -13.93 -15.56
CA GLY A 53 7.81 -13.23 -16.63
C GLY A 53 6.84 -12.13 -16.18
N GLN A 54 6.72 -11.86 -14.87
CA GLN A 54 5.87 -10.79 -14.37
C GLN A 54 6.46 -9.42 -14.75
N ALA A 55 5.63 -8.58 -15.39
CA ALA A 55 6.02 -7.22 -15.70
C ALA A 55 6.39 -6.45 -14.42
N THR A 56 7.27 -5.46 -14.55
CA THR A 56 7.76 -4.64 -13.42
C THR A 56 7.58 -3.15 -13.71
N ALA A 57 7.21 -2.39 -12.68
CA ALA A 57 7.17 -0.92 -12.71
C ALA A 57 7.89 -0.33 -11.50
N GLY A 58 8.31 0.93 -11.61
CA GLY A 58 9.07 1.62 -10.57
C GLY A 58 10.56 1.28 -10.55
N ARG A 59 11.24 1.74 -9.51
CA ARG A 59 12.71 1.60 -9.34
C ARG A 59 13.03 1.43 -7.86
N GLY A 60 14.21 0.89 -7.55
CA GLY A 60 14.70 0.72 -6.18
C GLY A 60 14.77 -0.74 -5.74
N VAL A 61 15.26 -0.96 -4.52
CA VAL A 61 15.60 -2.30 -4.00
C VAL A 61 14.41 -3.00 -3.34
N ASN A 62 13.41 -2.23 -2.92
CA ASN A 62 12.20 -2.79 -2.34
C ASN A 62 11.22 -3.09 -3.46
N GLY A 63 10.47 -4.18 -3.33
CA GLY A 63 9.42 -4.45 -4.30
C GLY A 63 8.39 -5.44 -3.81
N CYS A 64 7.25 -5.38 -4.47
CA CYS A 64 6.10 -6.18 -4.14
C CYS A 64 5.17 -6.30 -5.35
N TYR A 65 4.65 -7.50 -5.61
CA TYR A 65 3.37 -7.61 -6.31
C TYR A 65 2.27 -7.88 -5.30
N PHE A 66 1.05 -7.47 -5.62
CA PHE A 66 -0.09 -7.63 -4.75
C PHE A 66 -1.06 -8.65 -5.33
N VAL A 67 -1.56 -9.59 -4.53
CA VAL A 67 -2.82 -10.29 -4.85
C VAL A 67 -3.95 -9.41 -4.35
N LEU A 68 -4.89 -9.06 -5.22
CA LEU A 68 -6.05 -8.25 -4.88
C LEU A 68 -7.24 -9.15 -4.51
N TYR A 69 -7.89 -8.84 -3.39
CA TYR A 69 -9.05 -9.58 -2.88
C TYR A 69 -10.29 -8.69 -2.86
N ASP A 70 -11.45 -9.32 -3.06
CA ASP A 70 -12.72 -8.65 -2.82
C ASP A 70 -12.89 -8.41 -1.31
N PRO A 71 -13.12 -7.16 -0.85
CA PRO A 71 -13.25 -6.89 0.58
C PRO A 71 -14.41 -7.63 1.27
N ALA A 72 -15.46 -8.00 0.52
CA ALA A 72 -16.61 -8.71 1.05
C ALA A 72 -16.39 -10.23 1.09
N THR A 73 -15.95 -10.83 -0.03
CA THR A 73 -15.86 -12.30 -0.16
C THR A 73 -14.47 -12.86 0.16
N LYS A 74 -13.45 -12.00 0.22
CA LYS A 74 -12.03 -12.35 0.35
C LYS A 74 -11.50 -13.25 -0.77
N GLN A 75 -12.24 -13.36 -1.87
CA GLN A 75 -11.78 -14.09 -3.05
C GLN A 75 -10.83 -13.23 -3.86
N ALA A 76 -9.82 -13.87 -4.46
CA ALA A 76 -8.92 -13.19 -5.38
C ALA A 76 -9.72 -12.62 -6.56
N LEU A 77 -9.31 -11.45 -7.04
CA LEU A 77 -9.99 -10.72 -8.10
C LEU A 77 -9.19 -10.82 -9.41
N PRO A 78 -9.44 -11.84 -10.25
CA PRO A 78 -8.74 -11.98 -11.53
C PRO A 78 -9.20 -10.92 -12.54
N ASN A 79 -8.34 -10.57 -13.51
CA ASN A 79 -8.66 -9.67 -14.63
C ASN A 79 -9.32 -8.34 -14.21
N THR A 80 -9.01 -7.86 -13.02
CA THR A 80 -9.68 -6.73 -12.38
C THR A 80 -8.84 -5.48 -12.53
N ARG A 81 -9.45 -4.42 -13.09
CA ARG A 81 -8.78 -3.13 -13.21
C ARG A 81 -8.50 -2.51 -11.85
N HIS A 82 -7.31 -1.98 -11.67
CA HIS A 82 -6.86 -1.36 -10.44
C HIS A 82 -6.02 -0.11 -10.69
N ALA A 83 -6.04 0.79 -9.72
CA ALA A 83 -5.11 1.90 -9.60
C ALA A 83 -4.27 1.69 -8.34
N PHE A 84 -2.96 1.83 -8.50
CA PHE A 84 -1.98 1.83 -7.45
C PHE A 84 -1.27 3.19 -7.42
N ALA A 85 -1.15 3.74 -6.22
CA ALA A 85 -0.26 4.86 -5.96
C ALA A 85 0.61 4.54 -4.75
N LEU A 86 1.91 4.74 -4.88
CA LEU A 86 2.86 4.76 -3.78
C LEU A 86 3.31 6.20 -3.54
N TYR A 87 3.31 6.59 -2.29
CA TYR A 87 3.71 7.92 -1.84
C TYR A 87 5.07 7.88 -1.17
N THR A 88 5.78 9.02 -1.22
CA THR A 88 7.09 9.18 -0.59
C THR A 88 7.02 9.10 0.94
N SER A 89 5.83 9.37 1.53
CA SER A 89 5.58 9.28 2.97
C SER A 89 4.09 9.03 3.28
N ALA A 90 3.80 8.71 4.55
CA ALA A 90 2.44 8.46 5.03
C ALA A 90 1.51 9.69 4.98
N ALA A 91 2.07 10.89 4.80
CA ALA A 91 1.29 12.11 4.58
C ALA A 91 0.59 12.13 3.21
N GLN A 92 1.09 11.33 2.25
CA GLN A 92 0.53 11.17 0.90
C GLN A 92 0.52 12.46 0.05
N ASP A 93 1.44 13.39 0.32
CA ASP A 93 1.54 14.67 -0.40
C ASP A 93 2.26 14.57 -1.75
N SER A 94 3.12 13.57 -1.92
CA SER A 94 3.94 13.40 -3.12
C SER A 94 3.99 11.93 -3.55
N ARG A 95 3.78 11.69 -4.84
CA ARG A 95 3.73 10.34 -5.43
C ARG A 95 5.11 9.92 -5.90
N GLU A 96 5.50 8.72 -5.50
CA GLU A 96 6.72 8.05 -5.96
C GLU A 96 6.45 7.20 -7.21
N LEU A 97 5.31 6.50 -7.24
CA LEU A 97 4.92 5.60 -8.32
C LEU A 97 3.40 5.61 -8.49
N GLU A 98 2.93 5.68 -9.73
CA GLU A 98 1.55 5.42 -10.10
C GLU A 98 1.50 4.34 -11.16
N VAL A 99 0.61 3.36 -10.95
CA VAL A 99 0.38 2.27 -11.89
C VAL A 99 -1.11 2.05 -12.01
N GLU A 100 -1.60 2.07 -13.25
CA GLU A 100 -2.91 1.53 -13.56
C GLU A 100 -2.73 0.26 -14.40
N GLY A 101 -3.56 -0.74 -14.12
CA GLY A 101 -3.47 -2.01 -14.83
C GLY A 101 -4.67 -2.90 -14.56
N ALA A 102 -4.54 -4.16 -14.96
CA ALA A 102 -5.44 -5.23 -14.59
C ALA A 102 -4.64 -6.30 -13.85
N THR A 103 -5.27 -6.96 -12.88
CA THR A 103 -4.71 -8.16 -12.28
C THR A 103 -4.71 -9.33 -13.27
N ASP A 104 -3.82 -10.29 -13.09
CA ASP A 104 -3.81 -11.51 -13.90
C ASP A 104 -4.90 -12.52 -13.50
N ALA A 105 -4.84 -13.73 -14.06
CA ALA A 105 -5.79 -14.80 -13.76
C ALA A 105 -5.76 -15.31 -12.31
N GLN A 106 -4.73 -14.97 -11.54
CA GLN A 106 -4.60 -15.29 -10.12
C GLN A 106 -4.90 -14.07 -9.23
N GLY A 107 -5.31 -12.94 -9.82
CA GLY A 107 -5.56 -11.71 -9.09
C GLY A 107 -4.29 -10.93 -8.73
N ARG A 108 -3.14 -11.23 -9.35
CA ARG A 108 -1.86 -10.58 -9.08
C ARG A 108 -1.69 -9.30 -9.91
N THR A 109 -1.16 -8.25 -9.30
CA THR A 109 -0.68 -7.06 -10.03
C THR A 109 0.66 -7.34 -10.72
N ILE A 110 1.18 -6.35 -11.45
CA ILE A 110 2.61 -6.34 -11.82
C ILE A 110 3.49 -6.17 -10.57
N TYR A 111 4.79 -6.44 -10.68
CA TYR A 111 5.75 -6.22 -9.61
C TYR A 111 6.12 -4.74 -9.51
N MET A 112 5.88 -4.11 -8.37
CA MET A 112 6.11 -2.69 -8.13
C MET A 112 7.38 -2.50 -7.32
N ARG A 113 8.25 -1.58 -7.73
CA ARG A 113 9.54 -1.30 -7.06
C ARG A 113 9.58 0.11 -6.49
N SER A 114 10.20 0.22 -5.32
CA SER A 114 10.37 1.47 -4.58
C SER A 114 11.78 1.61 -4.00
N ALA A 115 12.22 2.87 -3.85
CA ALA A 115 13.46 3.20 -3.17
C ALA A 115 13.40 2.89 -1.66
N ALA A 116 12.23 3.03 -1.05
CA ALA A 116 11.99 2.77 0.37
C ALA A 116 11.03 1.58 0.57
N PRO A 117 10.92 1.00 1.78
CA PRO A 117 9.94 -0.05 2.05
C PRO A 117 8.53 0.33 1.60
N ILE A 118 7.81 -0.62 1.02
CA ILE A 118 6.40 -0.45 0.65
C ILE A 118 5.56 -0.85 1.86
N ASP A 119 4.94 0.13 2.51
CA ASP A 119 4.04 -0.09 3.64
C ASP A 119 2.63 0.43 3.36
N ALA A 120 1.65 -0.11 4.08
CA ALA A 120 0.22 0.18 3.88
C ALA A 120 -0.13 1.66 4.10
N SER A 121 0.62 2.40 4.92
CA SER A 121 0.37 3.83 5.18
C SER A 121 0.77 4.74 4.02
N ARG A 122 1.72 4.26 3.21
CA ARG A 122 2.27 4.97 2.04
C ARG A 122 1.64 4.57 0.73
N MET A 123 0.69 3.65 0.71
CA MET A 123 0.10 3.18 -0.54
C MET A 123 -1.42 3.35 -0.59
N MET A 124 -1.92 3.35 -1.82
CA MET A 124 -3.31 3.17 -2.14
C MET A 124 -3.39 2.14 -3.27
N LEU A 125 -4.16 1.07 -3.07
CA LEU A 125 -4.47 0.08 -4.09
C LEU A 125 -5.98 -0.11 -4.11
N VAL A 126 -6.63 0.37 -5.17
CA VAL A 126 -8.09 0.33 -5.28
C VAL A 126 -8.52 -0.27 -6.62
N ARG A 127 -9.62 -1.00 -6.61
CA ARG A 127 -10.30 -1.42 -7.85
C ARG A 127 -10.80 -0.20 -8.61
N MET A 128 -10.86 -0.30 -9.93
CA MET A 128 -11.43 0.73 -10.80
C MET A 128 -12.69 0.26 -11.50
N ILE A 129 -13.66 1.16 -11.65
CA ILE A 129 -14.87 0.97 -12.45
C ILE A 129 -14.95 2.06 -13.50
N GLY A 130 -15.18 1.64 -14.75
CA GLY A 130 -15.25 2.50 -15.92
C GLY A 130 -13.89 2.95 -16.44
N ASP A 131 -13.94 3.92 -17.34
CA ASP A 131 -12.80 4.47 -18.05
C ASP A 131 -12.92 6.00 -18.19
N GLY A 132 -11.77 6.67 -18.27
CA GLY A 132 -11.70 8.10 -18.52
C GLY A 132 -10.70 8.85 -17.63
N PRO A 133 -10.42 10.12 -17.98
CA PRO A 133 -9.36 10.89 -17.34
C PRO A 133 -9.73 11.35 -15.92
N THR A 134 -11.02 11.42 -15.60
CA THR A 134 -11.48 11.87 -14.28
C THR A 134 -11.71 10.67 -13.37
N GLY A 135 -11.19 10.73 -12.15
CA GLY A 135 -11.30 9.65 -11.16
C GLY A 135 -11.71 10.18 -9.79
N ARG A 136 -12.61 9.48 -9.11
CA ARG A 136 -12.95 9.76 -7.70
C ARG A 136 -13.04 8.47 -6.92
N ILE A 137 -12.60 8.51 -5.67
CA ILE A 137 -12.67 7.38 -4.74
C ILE A 137 -13.55 7.82 -3.58
N PRO A 138 -14.72 7.19 -3.36
CA PRO A 138 -15.49 7.44 -2.16
C PRO A 138 -14.72 6.90 -0.95
N VAL A 139 -14.72 7.66 0.15
CA VAL A 139 -14.12 7.21 1.40
C VAL A 139 -15.11 7.40 2.52
N LEU A 140 -15.39 6.32 3.24
CA LEU A 140 -16.32 6.37 4.36
C LEU A 140 -15.59 6.79 5.63
N VAL A 141 -16.16 7.80 6.27
CA VAL A 141 -15.71 8.33 7.56
C VAL A 141 -16.87 8.38 8.54
N ARG A 142 -16.56 8.18 9.82
CA ARG A 142 -17.52 8.31 10.91
C ARG A 142 -17.81 9.80 11.14
N PRO A 143 -19.10 10.22 11.16
CA PRO A 143 -19.43 11.64 11.33
C PRO A 143 -18.92 12.27 12.62
N THR A 144 -18.75 11.48 13.69
CA THR A 144 -18.41 11.98 15.03
C THR A 144 -16.94 12.38 15.18
N ASP A 145 -16.03 11.66 14.54
CA ASP A 145 -14.57 11.82 14.75
C ASP A 145 -13.77 11.78 13.44
N GLY A 146 -14.42 11.69 12.28
CA GLY A 146 -13.77 11.63 10.98
C GLY A 146 -12.99 10.34 10.72
N LYS A 147 -13.04 9.34 11.62
CA LYS A 147 -12.27 8.10 11.44
C LYS A 147 -12.80 7.29 10.27
N ARG A 148 -11.88 6.67 9.51
CA ARG A 148 -12.21 5.77 8.42
C ARG A 148 -13.05 4.59 8.94
N ILE A 149 -14.05 4.18 8.16
CA ILE A 149 -14.86 3.00 8.47
C ILE A 149 -14.49 1.88 7.49
N PRO A 150 -13.70 0.87 7.92
CA PRO A 150 -13.34 -0.25 7.08
C PRO A 150 -14.51 -1.22 6.90
N PHE A 151 -14.49 -1.99 5.82
CA PHE A 151 -15.42 -3.10 5.55
C PHE A 151 -16.91 -2.77 5.66
N ALA A 152 -17.29 -1.54 5.31
CA ALA A 152 -18.67 -1.09 5.31
C ALA A 152 -19.32 -1.25 3.93
N PRO A 153 -20.54 -1.81 3.85
CA PRO A 153 -21.29 -1.87 2.60
C PRO A 153 -21.71 -0.47 2.13
N TYR A 154 -21.55 -0.22 0.85
CA TYR A 154 -21.89 1.04 0.22
C TYR A 154 -22.43 0.84 -1.21
N LYS A 155 -23.14 1.85 -1.68
CA LYS A 155 -23.59 2.00 -3.05
C LYS A 155 -23.10 3.32 -3.61
N VAL A 156 -22.54 3.27 -4.80
CA VAL A 156 -22.13 4.45 -5.57
C VAL A 156 -22.89 4.47 -6.90
N THR A 157 -23.43 5.62 -7.27
CA THR A 157 -24.07 5.83 -8.57
C THR A 157 -23.33 6.95 -9.27
N GLY A 158 -22.82 6.67 -10.47
CA GLY A 158 -22.05 7.64 -11.24
C GLY A 158 -22.18 7.42 -12.75
N CYS A 159 -21.22 7.95 -13.50
CA CYS A 159 -21.18 7.89 -14.96
C CYS A 159 -21.24 6.46 -15.55
N ASN A 160 -20.87 5.44 -14.78
CA ASN A 160 -20.88 4.03 -15.18
C ASN A 160 -22.08 3.25 -14.61
N GLY A 161 -23.12 3.95 -14.14
CA GLY A 161 -24.27 3.34 -13.47
C GLY A 161 -24.04 3.09 -11.97
N PRO A 162 -24.97 2.37 -11.31
CA PRO A 162 -24.85 2.00 -9.92
C PRO A 162 -23.85 0.85 -9.70
N TYR A 163 -23.12 0.89 -8.60
CA TYR A 163 -22.26 -0.16 -8.10
C TYR A 163 -22.45 -0.31 -6.60
N GLU A 164 -22.47 -1.55 -6.13
CA GLU A 164 -22.56 -1.90 -4.71
C GLU A 164 -21.31 -2.68 -4.32
N GLY A 165 -20.76 -2.39 -3.15
CA GLY A 165 -19.51 -2.99 -2.69
C GLY A 165 -19.28 -2.78 -1.20
N VAL A 166 -18.09 -3.18 -0.74
CA VAL A 166 -17.64 -3.05 0.65
C VAL A 166 -16.34 -2.26 0.66
N THR A 167 -16.18 -1.31 1.59
CA THR A 167 -14.94 -0.54 1.70
C THR A 167 -13.76 -1.42 2.10
N ASP A 168 -12.56 -1.03 1.68
CA ASP A 168 -11.32 -1.69 2.10
C ASP A 168 -10.98 -1.38 3.57
N GLU A 169 -9.86 -1.92 4.06
CA GLU A 169 -9.35 -1.71 5.41
C GLU A 169 -9.03 -0.24 5.73
N THR A 170 -8.89 0.62 4.72
CA THR A 170 -8.67 2.06 4.87
C THR A 170 -9.96 2.88 4.72
N GLY A 171 -11.10 2.21 4.56
CA GLY A 171 -12.42 2.81 4.39
C GLY A 171 -12.67 3.36 2.98
N ARG A 172 -11.85 3.02 1.99
CA ARG A 172 -12.02 3.44 0.59
C ARG A 172 -12.91 2.47 -0.16
N GLY A 173 -13.73 2.98 -1.06
CA GLY A 173 -14.39 2.18 -2.09
C GLY A 173 -13.55 2.08 -3.37
N VAL A 174 -14.17 1.56 -4.41
CA VAL A 174 -13.62 1.53 -5.77
C VAL A 174 -13.44 2.95 -6.33
N MET A 175 -12.41 3.15 -7.15
CA MET A 175 -12.26 4.35 -7.95
C MET A 175 -13.26 4.32 -9.12
N TYR A 176 -14.15 5.31 -9.18
CA TYR A 176 -15.00 5.54 -10.36
C TYR A 176 -14.26 6.44 -11.35
N ARG A 177 -14.03 5.90 -12.54
CA ARG A 177 -13.42 6.61 -13.68
C ARG A 177 -14.51 7.05 -14.65
N CYS A 178 -14.52 8.33 -15.00
CA CYS A 178 -15.50 8.93 -15.90
C CYS A 178 -14.81 9.65 -17.07
N LYS A 179 -15.42 9.52 -18.26
CA LYS A 179 -14.98 10.22 -19.48
C LYS A 179 -15.05 11.75 -19.35
N THR A 180 -16.07 12.23 -18.64
CA THR A 180 -16.27 13.65 -18.33
C THR A 180 -16.46 13.84 -16.83
N GLN A 181 -16.20 15.06 -16.35
CA GLN A 181 -16.44 15.39 -14.94
C GLN A 181 -17.91 15.15 -14.60
N SER A 182 -18.15 14.18 -13.72
CA SER A 182 -19.49 13.74 -13.33
C SER A 182 -19.69 13.88 -11.84
N ARG A 183 -20.94 14.16 -11.44
CA ARG A 183 -21.34 13.97 -10.03
C ARG A 183 -21.43 12.46 -9.77
N ILE A 184 -21.02 12.08 -8.57
CA ILE A 184 -21.09 10.72 -8.08
C ILE A 184 -21.84 10.79 -6.77
N ASP A 185 -22.97 10.09 -6.71
CA ASP A 185 -23.77 9.96 -5.51
C ASP A 185 -23.34 8.71 -4.76
N VAL A 186 -23.14 8.85 -3.45
CA VAL A 186 -22.70 7.75 -2.60
C VAL A 186 -23.69 7.61 -1.45
N SER A 187 -24.17 6.40 -1.24
CA SER A 187 -25.01 6.03 -0.10
C SER A 187 -24.34 4.88 0.63
N PHE A 188 -24.40 4.93 1.96
CA PHE A 188 -23.85 3.91 2.83
C PHE A 188 -25.01 3.21 3.52
N HIS A 189 -24.97 1.88 3.58
CA HIS A 189 -26.01 1.15 4.29
C HIS A 189 -25.79 1.36 5.79
N GLN A 190 -26.84 1.73 6.52
CA GLN A 190 -26.79 1.72 7.98
C GLN A 190 -26.50 0.28 8.44
N SER A 191 -25.34 0.06 9.07
CA SER A 191 -25.16 -1.08 9.96
C SER A 191 -26.11 -0.88 11.14
N ARG A 192 -27.09 -1.76 11.33
CA ARG A 192 -27.99 -1.70 12.50
C ARG A 192 -27.18 -1.71 13.81
N PRO A 193 -27.64 -1.03 14.86
CA PRO A 193 -27.04 -1.06 16.20
C PRO A 193 -26.96 -2.47 16.78
#